data_AF-A0A831SPH2-F1
#
_entry.id   AF-A0A831SPH2-F1
#
_cell.length_a   1.000
_cell.length_b   1.000
_cell.length_c   1.000
_cell.angle_alpha   90.00
_cell.angle_beta   90.00
_cell.angle_gamma   90.00
#
_symmetry.space_group_name_H-M   'P 1'
#
loop_
_entity.id
_entity.type
_entity.pdbx_description
1 polymer ?
#
loop_
_entity_poly.entity_id
_entity_poly.type
_entity_poly.pdbx_seq_one_letter_code
_entity_poly.pdbx_strand_id
1 'polypeptide(L)'
;MLKTFDEVLNKAKDYGPKKMAVAAAQARDVLRAVESARTEGLTDSILVGDKKEIIRIANEMGIDPANYEIINKTDKTEAARCAVELVRNKKASILMKGMLGTARILKAILDKEIGLRTNRMLSHVYTLQIKGYNRLLTVTDGAMSISPNLEQKAQIIQNAIYYAHSMGIEKPKVAVVAALELVNPDMPATIDA
;
A
#
# COMPACT_ATOMS: atom_id res chain seq x y z
N MET A 1 -3.35 14.93 15.16
CA MET A 1 -2.55 13.68 15.09
C MET A 1 -3.44 12.51 15.47
N LEU A 2 -3.56 11.54 14.57
CA LEU A 2 -4.29 10.29 14.78
C LEU A 2 -3.47 9.35 15.67
N LYS A 3 -4.08 8.75 16.68
CA LYS A 3 -3.40 7.94 17.72
C LYS A 3 -3.72 6.46 17.68
N THR A 4 -4.82 6.08 17.03
CA THR A 4 -5.28 4.69 16.92
C THR A 4 -5.73 4.39 15.50
N PHE A 5 -5.81 3.12 15.13
CA PHE A 5 -6.37 2.71 13.85
C PHE A 5 -7.85 3.07 13.72
N ASP A 6 -8.62 3.07 14.80
CA ASP A 6 -10.03 3.51 14.77
C ASP A 6 -10.13 4.98 14.36
N GLU A 7 -9.28 5.85 14.92
CA GLU A 7 -9.21 7.26 14.50
C GLU A 7 -8.82 7.38 13.02
N VAL A 8 -7.89 6.55 12.53
CA VAL A 8 -7.48 6.53 11.12
C VAL A 8 -8.62 6.10 10.21
N LEU A 9 -9.34 5.03 10.56
CA LEU A 9 -10.48 4.53 9.79
C LEU A 9 -11.61 5.56 9.76
N ASN A 10 -11.95 6.14 10.91
CA ASN A 10 -12.96 7.18 11.00
C ASN A 10 -12.57 8.41 10.16
N LYS A 11 -11.31 8.84 10.23
CA LYS A 11 -10.83 9.96 9.43
C LYS A 11 -10.84 9.65 7.93
N ALA A 12 -10.54 8.43 7.53
CA ALA A 12 -10.58 8.01 6.13
C ALA A 12 -12.01 8.11 5.55
N LYS A 13 -13.04 7.80 6.35
CA LYS A 13 -14.46 7.92 5.94
C LYS A 13 -14.86 9.34 5.59
N ASP A 14 -14.28 10.37 6.21
CA ASP A 14 -14.53 11.79 5.89
C ASP A 14 -14.21 12.14 4.43
N TYR A 15 -13.28 11.40 3.80
CA TYR A 15 -12.88 11.63 2.40
C TYR A 15 -13.79 10.94 1.38
N GLY A 16 -14.78 10.17 1.86
CA GLY A 16 -15.66 9.33 1.06
C GLY A 16 -14.94 8.16 0.39
N PRO A 17 -15.70 7.25 -0.25
CA PRO A 17 -15.12 6.07 -0.87
C PRO A 17 -14.16 6.45 -2.00
N LYS A 18 -12.96 5.85 -1.99
CA LYS A 18 -11.98 6.02 -3.07
C LYS A 18 -12.00 4.83 -4.02
N LYS A 19 -11.81 5.10 -5.31
CA LYS A 19 -11.71 4.02 -6.29
C LYS A 19 -10.42 3.23 -6.13
N MET A 20 -10.53 1.92 -5.92
CA MET A 20 -9.40 1.02 -5.72
C MET A 20 -9.33 -0.03 -6.83
N ALA A 21 -8.20 -0.13 -7.52
CA ALA A 21 -7.95 -1.18 -8.50
C ALA A 21 -7.26 -2.38 -7.82
N VAL A 22 -7.89 -3.55 -7.88
CA VAL A 22 -7.37 -4.78 -7.25
C VAL A 22 -6.81 -5.71 -8.32
N ALA A 23 -5.49 -5.92 -8.31
CA ALA A 23 -4.82 -6.82 -9.24
C ALA A 23 -4.95 -8.29 -8.81
N ALA A 24 -5.43 -9.16 -9.70
CA ALA A 24 -5.69 -10.58 -9.44
C ALA A 24 -6.59 -10.81 -8.21
N ALA A 25 -7.81 -10.29 -8.27
CA ALA A 25 -8.76 -10.28 -7.15
C ALA A 25 -9.35 -11.65 -6.74
N GLN A 26 -9.09 -12.73 -7.49
CA GLN A 26 -9.66 -14.06 -7.30
C GLN A 26 -9.12 -14.81 -6.05
N ALA A 27 -9.37 -14.26 -4.85
CA ALA A 27 -9.01 -14.87 -3.57
C ALA A 27 -9.97 -14.47 -2.45
N ARG A 28 -10.26 -15.42 -1.54
CA ARG A 28 -11.24 -15.25 -0.46
C ARG A 28 -10.88 -14.14 0.51
N ASP A 29 -9.63 -14.08 0.94
CA ASP A 29 -9.10 -13.04 1.83
C ASP A 29 -9.11 -11.66 1.16
N VAL A 30 -8.75 -11.58 -0.12
CA VAL A 30 -8.79 -10.35 -0.91
C VAL A 30 -10.23 -9.83 -1.03
N LEU A 31 -11.18 -10.66 -1.45
CA LEU A 31 -12.58 -10.26 -1.59
C LEU A 31 -13.22 -9.90 -0.25
N ARG A 32 -12.83 -10.58 0.84
CA ARG A 32 -13.29 -10.22 2.20
C ARG A 32 -12.82 -8.82 2.58
N ALA A 33 -11.56 -8.50 2.32
CA ALA A 33 -11.00 -7.18 2.63
C ALA A 33 -11.67 -6.07 1.78
N VAL A 34 -11.88 -6.34 0.49
CA VAL A 34 -12.58 -5.42 -0.42
C VAL A 34 -14.03 -5.18 0.04
N GLU A 35 -14.77 -6.24 0.37
CA GLU A 35 -16.15 -6.11 0.83
C GLU A 35 -16.24 -5.36 2.15
N SER A 36 -15.36 -5.68 3.11
CA SER A 36 -15.30 -4.94 4.38
C SER A 36 -14.99 -3.46 4.15
N ALA A 37 -14.09 -3.12 3.23
CA ALA A 37 -13.80 -1.72 2.91
C ALA A 37 -14.98 -1.02 2.22
N ARG A 38 -15.73 -1.73 1.38
CA ARG A 38 -16.94 -1.21 0.73
C ARG A 38 -18.06 -0.95 1.74
N THR A 39 -18.36 -1.91 2.62
CA THR A 39 -19.43 -1.78 3.63
C THR A 39 -19.12 -0.69 4.66
N GLU A 40 -17.84 -0.47 4.95
CA GLU A 40 -17.37 0.65 5.79
C GLU A 40 -17.34 2.01 5.07
N GLY A 41 -17.68 2.06 3.77
CA GLY A 41 -17.71 3.29 2.97
C GLY A 41 -16.33 3.83 2.57
N LEU A 42 -15.28 3.01 2.64
CA LEU A 42 -13.89 3.41 2.38
C LEU A 42 -13.51 3.31 0.89
N THR A 43 -14.07 2.34 0.17
CA THR A 43 -13.67 2.06 -1.23
C THR A 43 -14.82 1.68 -2.14
N ASP A 44 -14.70 2.07 -3.41
CA ASP A 44 -15.47 1.54 -4.55
C ASP A 44 -14.50 0.83 -5.50
N SER A 45 -14.50 -0.50 -5.54
CA SER A 45 -13.37 -1.26 -6.09
C SER A 45 -13.62 -1.76 -7.52
N ILE A 46 -12.58 -1.67 -8.36
CA ILE A 46 -12.48 -2.33 -9.67
C ILE A 46 -11.66 -3.60 -9.49
N LEU A 47 -12.28 -4.75 -9.74
CA LEU A 47 -11.66 -6.07 -9.57
C LEU A 47 -11.10 -6.55 -10.91
N VAL A 48 -9.78 -6.70 -10.98
CA VAL A 48 -9.11 -7.19 -12.19
C VAL A 48 -8.64 -8.61 -11.95
N GLY A 49 -9.01 -9.56 -12.80
CA GLY A 49 -8.60 -10.96 -12.64
C GLY A 49 -9.45 -11.94 -13.42
N ASP A 50 -9.43 -13.21 -13.02
CA ASP A 50 -10.32 -14.21 -13.60
C ASP A 50 -11.76 -13.93 -13.13
N LYS A 51 -12.58 -13.42 -14.04
CA LYS A 51 -13.96 -13.00 -13.73
C LYS A 51 -14.81 -14.17 -13.22
N LYS A 52 -14.62 -15.38 -13.75
CA LYS A 52 -15.41 -16.55 -13.33
C LYS A 52 -15.08 -16.91 -11.89
N GLU A 53 -13.79 -16.94 -11.56
CA GLU A 53 -13.35 -17.24 -10.19
C GLU A 53 -13.72 -16.14 -9.19
N ILE A 54 -13.60 -14.86 -9.56
CA ILE A 54 -14.04 -13.74 -8.71
C ILE A 54 -15.53 -13.90 -8.35
N ILE A 55 -16.39 -14.10 -9.35
CA ILE A 55 -17.84 -14.25 -9.14
C ILE A 55 -18.15 -15.50 -8.30
N ARG A 56 -17.51 -16.64 -8.60
CA ARG A 56 -17.70 -17.88 -7.85
C ARG A 56 -17.37 -17.68 -6.37
N ILE A 57 -16.20 -17.12 -6.06
CA ILE A 57 -15.76 -16.90 -4.69
C ILE A 57 -16.63 -15.86 -3.97
N ALA A 58 -17.02 -14.78 -4.65
CA ALA A 58 -17.91 -13.77 -4.10
C ALA A 58 -19.26 -14.37 -3.69
N ASN A 59 -19.89 -15.15 -4.58
CA ASN A 59 -21.15 -15.83 -4.30
C ASN A 59 -21.03 -16.82 -3.13
N GLU A 60 -19.95 -17.61 -3.08
CA GLU A 60 -19.65 -18.52 -1.95
C GLU A 60 -19.49 -17.79 -0.60
N MET A 61 -19.23 -16.49 -0.63
CA MET A 61 -19.08 -15.64 0.55
C MET A 61 -20.32 -14.79 0.83
N GLY A 62 -21.37 -14.89 0.02
CA GLY A 62 -22.56 -14.05 0.11
C GLY A 62 -22.32 -12.59 -0.31
N ILE A 63 -21.27 -12.34 -1.10
CA ILE A 63 -20.95 -11.01 -1.64
C ILE A 63 -21.60 -10.89 -3.01
N ASP A 64 -22.45 -9.89 -3.21
CA ASP A 64 -23.05 -9.60 -4.52
C ASP A 64 -21.99 -9.03 -5.49
N PRO A 65 -21.65 -9.72 -6.59
CA PRO A 65 -20.69 -9.24 -7.57
C PRO A 65 -21.14 -7.96 -8.30
N ALA A 66 -22.43 -7.64 -8.32
CA ALA A 66 -22.96 -6.42 -8.94
C ALA A 66 -22.49 -5.14 -8.23
N ASN A 67 -21.99 -5.25 -6.99
CA ASN A 67 -21.36 -4.15 -6.27
C ASN A 67 -20.02 -3.69 -6.87
N TYR A 68 -19.47 -4.41 -7.85
CA TYR A 68 -18.12 -4.20 -8.35
C TYR A 68 -18.04 -4.12 -9.87
N GLU A 69 -17.18 -3.23 -10.39
CA GLU A 69 -16.71 -3.33 -11.77
C GLU A 69 -15.68 -4.47 -11.86
N ILE A 70 -15.93 -5.46 -12.73
CA ILE A 70 -15.03 -6.63 -12.88
C ILE A 70 -14.45 -6.66 -14.29
N ILE A 71 -13.12 -6.53 -14.39
CA ILE A 71 -12.36 -6.62 -15.64
C ILE A 71 -11.72 -8.01 -15.75
N ASN A 72 -12.09 -8.74 -16.79
CA ASN A 72 -11.60 -10.10 -17.02
C ASN A 72 -10.17 -10.09 -17.60
N LYS A 73 -9.20 -10.53 -16.81
CA LYS A 73 -7.79 -10.78 -17.19
C LYS A 73 -7.31 -12.02 -16.45
N THR A 74 -7.32 -13.17 -17.12
CA THR A 74 -6.95 -14.46 -16.51
C THR A 74 -5.46 -14.58 -16.25
N ASP A 75 -4.61 -14.02 -17.10
CA ASP A 75 -3.18 -13.92 -16.82
C ASP A 75 -2.91 -12.87 -15.74
N LYS A 76 -2.17 -13.27 -14.70
CA LYS A 76 -1.89 -12.39 -13.55
C LYS A 76 -0.95 -11.24 -13.89
N THR A 77 -0.13 -11.34 -14.94
CA THR A 77 0.73 -10.24 -15.39
C THR A 77 -0.11 -9.18 -16.07
N GLU A 78 -1.00 -9.59 -16.97
CA GLU A 78 -1.97 -8.69 -17.61
C GLU A 78 -2.93 -8.06 -16.60
N ALA A 79 -3.37 -8.82 -15.59
CA ALA A 79 -4.18 -8.27 -14.50
C ALA A 79 -3.43 -7.18 -13.71
N ALA A 80 -2.13 -7.39 -13.42
CA ALA A 80 -1.31 -6.39 -12.75
C ALA A 80 -1.10 -5.13 -13.60
N ARG A 81 -0.78 -5.29 -14.89
CA ARG A 81 -0.64 -4.18 -15.83
C ARG A 81 -1.92 -3.37 -15.95
N CYS A 82 -3.06 -4.04 -16.13
CA CYS A 82 -4.36 -3.40 -16.21
C CYS A 82 -4.73 -2.62 -14.93
N ALA A 83 -4.54 -3.22 -13.74
CA ALA A 83 -4.80 -2.51 -12.48
C ALA A 83 -3.92 -1.28 -12.30
N VAL A 84 -2.65 -1.37 -12.70
CA VAL A 84 -1.70 -0.23 -12.70
C VAL A 84 -2.15 0.86 -13.68
N GLU A 85 -2.55 0.50 -14.89
CA GLU A 85 -3.06 1.44 -15.90
C GLU A 85 -4.32 2.18 -15.43
N LEU A 86 -5.22 1.50 -14.72
CA LEU A 86 -6.40 2.15 -14.14
C LEU A 86 -6.00 3.29 -13.19
N VAL A 87 -4.97 3.07 -12.36
CA VAL A 87 -4.47 4.10 -11.44
C VAL A 87 -3.73 5.21 -12.19
N ARG A 88 -2.86 4.85 -13.14
CA ARG A 88 -2.13 5.81 -13.98
C ARG A 88 -3.07 6.75 -14.72
N ASN A 89 -4.15 6.20 -15.27
CA ASN A 89 -5.16 6.94 -16.03
C ASN A 89 -6.24 7.58 -15.15
N LYS A 90 -6.02 7.64 -13.83
CA LYS A 90 -6.93 8.25 -12.84
C LYS A 90 -8.35 7.64 -12.81
N LYS A 91 -8.53 6.43 -13.34
CA LYS A 91 -9.78 5.65 -13.21
C LYS A 91 -9.90 5.02 -11.81
N ALA A 92 -8.77 4.80 -11.15
CA ALA A 92 -8.67 4.47 -9.73
C ALA A 92 -7.62 5.37 -9.06
N SER A 93 -7.69 5.49 -7.73
CA SER A 93 -6.74 6.28 -6.93
C SER A 93 -5.82 5.40 -6.08
N ILE A 94 -6.21 4.15 -5.84
CA ILE A 94 -5.48 3.19 -5.00
C ILE A 94 -5.21 1.94 -5.82
N LEU A 95 -3.98 1.42 -5.74
CA LEU A 95 -3.62 0.10 -6.27
C LEU A 95 -3.54 -0.89 -5.10
N MET A 96 -4.26 -2.01 -5.20
CA MET A 96 -4.19 -3.11 -4.24
C MET A 96 -3.66 -4.37 -4.92
N LYS A 97 -2.66 -4.99 -4.29
CA LYS A 97 -2.18 -6.31 -4.68
C LYS A 97 -3.15 -7.38 -4.17
N GLY A 98 -3.65 -8.23 -5.07
CA GLY A 98 -4.36 -9.46 -4.74
C GLY A 98 -3.47 -10.70 -4.84
N MET A 99 -3.99 -11.77 -5.46
CA MET A 99 -3.42 -13.11 -5.50
C MET A 99 -2.30 -13.27 -6.54
N LEU A 100 -1.24 -12.47 -6.44
CA LEU A 100 -0.05 -12.55 -7.28
C LEU A 100 1.25 -12.31 -6.49
N GLY A 101 2.39 -12.70 -7.05
CA GLY A 101 3.70 -12.46 -6.43
C GLY A 101 4.08 -10.98 -6.42
N THR A 102 4.78 -10.53 -5.36
CA THR A 102 5.21 -9.13 -5.20
C THR A 102 6.09 -8.64 -6.34
N ALA A 103 7.03 -9.48 -6.82
CA ALA A 103 7.87 -9.15 -7.98
C ALA A 103 7.04 -8.84 -9.25
N ARG A 104 5.90 -9.51 -9.43
CA ARG A 104 5.04 -9.33 -10.60
C ARG A 104 4.31 -7.99 -10.57
N ILE A 105 3.75 -7.60 -9.43
CA ILE A 105 3.09 -6.28 -9.31
C ILE A 105 4.10 -5.14 -9.36
N LEU A 106 5.27 -5.31 -8.72
CA LEU A 106 6.33 -4.30 -8.76
C LEU A 106 6.86 -4.08 -10.18
N LYS A 107 7.01 -5.14 -10.98
CA LYS A 107 7.38 -5.02 -12.40
C LYS A 107 6.38 -4.14 -13.17
N ALA A 108 5.08 -4.30 -12.93
CA ALA A 108 4.06 -3.45 -13.56
C ALA A 108 4.10 -2.00 -13.06
N ILE A 109 4.28 -1.79 -11.75
CA ILE A 109 4.41 -0.45 -11.15
C ILE A 109 5.63 0.30 -11.72
N LEU A 110 6.75 -0.39 -11.93
CA LEU A 110 8.01 0.19 -12.39
C LEU A 110 8.14 0.30 -13.92
N ASP A 111 7.13 -0.17 -14.66
CA ASP A 111 7.09 -0.08 -16.11
C ASP A 111 7.17 1.39 -16.57
N LYS A 112 7.97 1.68 -17.61
CA LYS A 112 8.21 3.06 -18.07
C LYS A 112 7.00 3.65 -18.81
N GLU A 113 6.25 2.81 -19.51
CA GLU A 113 5.18 3.23 -20.41
C GLU A 113 3.82 3.21 -19.76
N ILE A 114 3.58 2.28 -18.84
CA ILE A 114 2.27 2.12 -18.18
C ILE A 114 2.33 2.22 -16.65
N GLY A 115 3.53 2.23 -16.06
CA GLY A 115 3.72 2.20 -14.61
C GLY A 115 3.41 3.51 -13.89
N LEU A 116 3.64 3.51 -12.57
CA LEU A 116 3.40 4.62 -11.63
C LEU A 116 4.70 5.26 -11.15
N ARG A 117 5.79 5.03 -11.89
CA ARG A 117 7.13 5.46 -11.48
C ARG A 117 7.19 6.98 -11.39
N THR A 118 7.86 7.47 -10.36
CA THR A 118 8.25 8.88 -10.21
C THR A 118 9.77 8.98 -10.16
N ASN A 119 10.31 10.17 -9.89
CA ASN A 119 11.74 10.35 -9.67
C ASN A 119 12.18 9.93 -8.25
N ARG A 120 11.25 9.46 -7.40
CA ARG A 120 11.53 9.00 -6.04
C ARG A 120 11.59 7.48 -5.99
N MET A 121 12.46 6.97 -5.12
CA MET A 121 12.51 5.56 -4.77
C MET A 121 11.20 5.08 -4.14
N LEU A 122 10.78 3.85 -4.43
CA LEU A 122 9.71 3.18 -3.71
C LEU A 122 10.23 2.68 -2.36
N SER A 123 9.48 2.90 -1.29
CA SER A 123 9.80 2.40 0.04
C SER A 123 8.55 1.85 0.73
N HIS A 124 8.72 1.04 1.76
CA HIS A 124 7.64 0.46 2.53
C HIS A 124 7.50 1.11 3.92
N VAL A 125 6.27 1.39 4.34
CA VAL A 125 5.97 1.93 5.67
C VAL A 125 5.08 0.96 6.45
N TYR A 126 5.48 0.63 7.68
CA TYR A 126 4.64 0.00 8.69
C TYR A 126 4.14 1.05 9.67
N THR A 127 2.87 0.98 10.03
CA THR A 127 2.29 1.75 11.14
C THR A 127 1.82 0.77 12.19
N LEU A 128 2.23 0.99 13.43
CA LEU A 128 2.03 0.07 14.55
C LEU A 128 1.21 0.78 15.64
N GLN A 129 0.13 0.13 16.08
CA GLN A 129 -0.56 0.48 17.32
C GLN A 129 -0.09 -0.49 18.41
N ILE A 130 0.75 0.00 19.33
CA ILE A 130 1.39 -0.83 20.36
C ILE A 130 0.63 -0.66 21.69
N LYS A 131 0.24 -1.78 22.32
CA LYS A 131 -0.42 -1.76 23.63
C LYS A 131 0.45 -1.03 24.66
N GLY A 132 -0.11 -0.05 25.37
CA GLY A 132 0.62 0.77 26.34
C GLY A 132 1.39 1.94 25.73
N TYR A 133 1.41 2.07 24.40
CA TYR A 133 1.97 3.24 23.71
C TYR A 133 0.85 4.18 23.27
N ASN A 134 1.00 5.47 23.58
CA ASN A 134 -0.09 6.46 23.45
C ASN A 134 -0.18 7.13 22.07
N ARG A 135 0.46 6.55 21.05
CA ARG A 135 0.49 7.04 19.67
C ARG A 135 0.79 5.91 18.70
N LEU A 136 0.50 6.13 17.42
CA LEU A 136 0.96 5.23 16.36
C LEU A 136 2.48 5.39 16.16
N LEU A 137 3.17 4.28 15.94
CA LEU A 137 4.60 4.25 15.60
C LEU A 137 4.78 3.86 14.14
N THR A 138 5.48 4.69 13.38
CA THR A 138 5.79 4.45 11.97
C THR A 138 7.21 3.93 11.81
N VAL A 139 7.39 2.85 11.06
CA VAL A 139 8.70 2.22 10.79
C VAL A 139 8.87 2.04 9.28
N THR A 140 10.06 2.36 8.76
CA THR A 140 10.45 2.21 7.35
C THR A 140 11.95 1.88 7.28
N ASP A 141 12.49 1.14 6.31
CA ASP A 141 11.84 0.31 5.29
C ASP A 141 12.08 -1.16 5.64
N GLY A 142 11.02 -1.92 5.91
CA GLY A 142 11.14 -3.32 6.33
C GLY A 142 10.64 -4.34 5.31
N ALA A 143 10.45 -3.97 4.04
CA ALA A 143 9.96 -4.92 3.03
C ALA A 143 10.40 -4.65 1.58
N MET A 144 10.99 -3.50 1.26
CA MET A 144 11.33 -3.11 -0.11
C MET A 144 12.85 -3.01 -0.32
N SER A 145 13.53 -2.26 0.54
CA SER A 145 14.97 -1.94 0.39
C SER A 145 15.85 -2.94 1.16
N ILE A 146 16.75 -3.65 0.47
CA ILE A 146 17.62 -4.67 1.11
C ILE A 146 18.79 -4.03 1.87
N SER A 147 19.54 -3.13 1.22
CA SER A 147 20.69 -2.44 1.80
C SER A 147 20.81 -1.05 1.18
N PRO A 148 19.97 -0.08 1.62
CA PRO A 148 19.97 1.25 1.05
C PRO A 148 21.26 2.00 1.44
N ASN A 149 21.85 2.72 0.48
CA ASN A 149 22.93 3.67 0.77
C ASN A 149 22.39 4.96 1.42
N LEU A 150 23.28 5.90 1.80
CA LEU A 150 22.90 7.16 2.44
C LEU A 150 21.83 7.95 1.69
N GLU A 151 21.97 8.12 0.37
CA GLU A 151 21.02 8.86 -0.45
C GLU A 151 19.64 8.16 -0.49
N GLN A 152 19.64 6.83 -0.61
CA GLN A 152 18.42 6.03 -0.59
C GLN A 152 17.74 6.07 0.79
N LYS A 153 18.51 6.05 1.89
CA LYS A 153 17.99 6.25 3.25
C LYS A 153 17.30 7.60 3.40
N ALA A 154 17.90 8.68 2.87
CA ALA A 154 17.26 10.00 2.85
C ALA A 154 15.93 10.01 2.07
N GLN A 155 15.87 9.34 0.91
CA GLN A 155 14.61 9.20 0.14
C GLN A 155 13.55 8.37 0.88
N ILE A 156 13.95 7.29 1.54
CA ILE A 156 13.05 6.45 2.37
C ILE A 156 12.45 7.29 3.51
N ILE A 157 13.28 8.06 4.22
CA ILE A 157 12.83 8.99 5.28
C ILE A 157 11.86 10.03 4.69
N GLN A 158 12.20 10.62 3.55
CA GLN A 158 11.36 11.61 2.90
C GLN A 158 9.98 11.06 2.53
N ASN A 159 9.89 9.82 2.03
CA ASN A 159 8.62 9.14 1.78
C ASN A 159 7.82 8.92 3.07
N ALA A 160 8.47 8.51 4.16
CA ALA A 160 7.81 8.35 5.46
C ALA A 160 7.33 9.69 6.05
N ILE A 161 8.02 10.79 5.80
CA ILE A 161 7.56 12.15 6.16
C ILE A 161 6.29 12.51 5.38
N TYR A 162 6.23 12.24 4.07
CA TYR A 162 5.00 12.44 3.29
C TYR A 162 3.82 11.64 3.85
N TYR A 163 4.06 10.39 4.24
CA TYR A 163 3.06 9.57 4.92
C TYR A 163 2.67 10.14 6.29
N ALA A 164 3.62 10.59 7.11
CA ALA A 164 3.32 11.17 8.42
C ALA A 164 2.47 12.45 8.29
N HIS A 165 2.72 13.27 7.28
CA HIS A 165 1.90 14.44 7.00
C HIS A 165 0.45 14.05 6.62
N SER A 166 0.25 12.99 5.84
CA SER A 166 -1.11 12.51 5.53
C SER A 166 -1.85 11.95 6.75
N MET A 167 -1.10 11.54 7.78
CA MET A 167 -1.63 11.12 9.09
C MET A 167 -1.84 12.31 10.06
N GLY A 168 -1.66 13.55 9.60
CA GLY A 168 -1.85 14.77 10.40
C GLY A 168 -0.74 15.02 11.42
N ILE A 169 0.49 14.60 11.14
CA ILE A 169 1.70 14.89 11.93
C ILE A 169 2.50 15.96 11.19
N GLU A 170 2.37 17.24 11.56
CA GLU A 170 3.01 18.36 10.85
C GLU A 170 4.55 18.40 11.02
N LYS A 171 5.05 17.96 12.17
CA LYS A 171 6.49 17.95 12.50
C LYS A 171 6.90 16.53 12.92
N PRO A 172 7.00 15.58 11.97
CA PRO A 172 7.38 14.21 12.29
C PRO A 172 8.79 14.17 12.87
N LYS A 173 8.93 13.47 14.01
CA LYS A 173 10.23 13.18 14.62
C LYS A 173 10.74 11.87 14.06
N VAL A 174 11.86 11.92 13.36
CA VAL A 174 12.49 10.74 12.75
C VAL A 174 13.69 10.35 13.60
N ALA A 175 13.76 9.07 13.97
CA ALA A 175 14.95 8.48 14.56
C ALA A 175 15.54 7.50 13.55
N VAL A 176 16.82 7.66 13.21
CA VAL A 176 17.55 6.69 12.41
C VAL A 176 18.14 5.67 13.38
N VAL A 177 17.83 4.39 13.17
CA VAL A 177 18.15 3.34 14.13
C VAL A 177 19.49 2.69 13.76
N ALA A 178 20.43 2.72 14.70
CA ALA A 178 21.67 1.97 14.69
C ALA A 178 21.86 1.26 16.04
N ALA A 179 22.86 0.39 16.14
CA ALA A 179 23.15 -0.35 17.38
C ALA A 179 23.86 0.50 18.45
N LEU A 180 24.36 1.68 18.06
CA LEU A 180 25.07 2.63 18.92
C LEU A 180 24.57 4.04 18.63
N GLU A 181 24.62 4.90 19.63
CA GLU A 181 24.26 6.33 19.52
C GLU A 181 25.42 7.20 19.05
N LEU A 182 26.65 6.72 19.16
CA LEU A 182 27.87 7.41 18.73
C LEU A 182 28.32 6.93 17.36
N VAL A 183 28.88 7.87 16.58
CA VAL A 183 29.48 7.57 15.28
C VAL A 183 30.68 6.65 15.47
N ASN A 184 30.64 5.49 14.82
CA ASN A 184 31.71 4.50 14.81
C ASN A 184 32.10 4.21 13.35
N PRO A 185 33.34 4.55 12.92
CA PRO A 185 33.83 4.26 11.57
C PRO A 185 33.75 2.78 11.16
N ASP A 186 33.82 1.86 12.13
CA ASP A 186 33.73 0.41 11.90
C ASP A 186 32.28 -0.09 11.78
N MET A 187 31.28 0.79 11.97
CA MET A 187 29.86 0.48 11.88
C MET A 187 29.17 1.44 10.89
N PRO A 188 29.07 1.07 9.60
CA PRO A 188 28.49 1.93 8.55
C PRO A 188 27.09 2.48 8.87
N ALA A 189 26.28 1.72 9.61
CA ALA A 189 24.97 2.17 10.04
C ALA A 189 24.99 3.46 10.89
N THR A 190 26.05 3.69 11.68
CA THR A 190 26.22 4.91 12.51
C THR A 190 26.80 6.08 11.74
N ILE A 191 27.46 5.83 10.60
CA ILE A 191 27.99 6.86 9.71
C ILE A 191 26.87 7.45 8.85
N ASP A 192 25.96 6.58 8.41
CA ASP A 192 24.81 6.98 7.59
C ASP A 192 23.64 7.60 8.38
N ALA A 193 23.60 7.42 9.71
CA ALA A 193 22.49 7.79 10.59
C ALA A 193 22.54 9.26 11.05
#